data_AF-A0A963RRR6-F1
#
_entry.id   AF-A0A963RRR6-F1
#
_cell.length_a   1.000
_cell.length_b   1.000
_cell.length_c   1.000
_cell.angle_alpha   90.00
_cell.angle_beta   90.00
_cell.angle_gamma   90.00
#
_symmetry.space_group_name_H-M   'P 1'
#
loop_
_entity.id
_entity.type
_entity.pdbx_description
1 polymer ?
#
loop_
_entity_poly.entity_id
_entity_poly.type
_entity_poly.pdbx_seq_one_letter_code
_entity_poly.pdbx_strand_id
1 'polypeptide(L)'
;LALDGRGSWTPADVNMPLTSGARLSTDPGSRTELQTGSAALRLDGRSDATLTLLDNQTTQLALTEGTLSASVRSLAAGERFEIDTPNLALVATTSGEYR
;
A
#
# COMPACT_ATOMS: atom_id res chain seq x y z
N LEU A 1 1.06 12.15 -4.00
CA LEU A 1 2.03 11.47 -3.12
C LEU A 1 2.69 12.48 -2.19
N ALA A 2 2.91 12.12 -0.93
CA ALA A 2 3.85 12.80 -0.06
C ALA A 2 4.83 11.77 0.50
N LEU A 3 6.13 11.94 0.26
CA LEU A 3 7.17 11.12 0.89
C LEU A 3 7.39 11.66 2.31
N ASP A 4 7.73 10.78 3.27
CA ASP A 4 8.28 11.08 4.59
C ASP A 4 7.54 12.03 5.56
N GLY A 5 6.25 12.32 5.33
CA GLY A 5 5.43 13.08 6.27
C GLY A 5 5.75 14.58 6.34
N ARG A 6 6.66 15.10 5.50
CA ARG A 6 7.07 16.53 5.46
C ARG A 6 6.12 17.46 4.69
N GLY A 7 4.97 16.95 4.23
CA GLY A 7 3.76 17.75 4.03
C GLY A 7 3.53 18.35 2.64
N SER A 8 4.43 18.20 1.66
CA SER A 8 4.12 18.58 0.28
C SER A 8 3.56 17.40 -0.51
N TRP A 9 2.34 17.56 -1.01
CA TRP A 9 1.76 16.67 -2.00
C TRP A 9 2.33 17.00 -3.37
N THR A 10 2.84 15.99 -4.07
CA THR A 10 3.27 16.07 -5.47
C THR A 10 2.59 14.98 -6.30
N PRO A 11 2.43 15.19 -7.62
CA PRO A 11 2.11 14.10 -8.53
C PRO A 11 3.12 12.97 -8.38
N ALA A 12 2.66 11.73 -8.53
CA ALA A 12 3.54 10.58 -8.53
C ALA A 12 3.99 10.25 -9.95
N ASP A 13 5.30 10.06 -10.13
CA ASP A 13 5.86 9.52 -11.36
C ASP A 13 5.92 7.98 -11.33
N VAL A 14 5.98 7.39 -12.52
CA VAL A 14 6.13 5.94 -12.70
C VAL A 14 7.49 5.48 -12.16
N ASN A 15 7.51 4.31 -11.52
CA ASN A 15 8.71 3.70 -10.93
C ASN A 15 9.42 4.58 -9.89
N MET A 16 8.68 5.45 -9.22
CA MET A 16 9.21 6.23 -8.12
C MET A 16 9.36 5.35 -6.86
N PRO A 17 10.54 5.37 -6.21
CA PRO A 17 10.75 4.65 -4.96
C PRO A 17 9.83 5.18 -3.84
N LEU A 18 9.26 4.26 -3.07
CA LEU A 18 8.47 4.56 -1.88
C LEU A 18 9.14 3.93 -0.66
N THR A 19 9.04 4.61 0.48
CA THR A 19 9.53 4.14 1.77
C THR A 19 8.44 4.27 2.83
N SER A 20 8.67 3.69 4.01
CA SER A 20 7.81 3.92 5.18
C SER A 20 7.53 5.42 5.38
N GLY A 21 6.28 5.74 5.72
CA GLY A 21 5.78 7.10 5.87
C GLY A 21 5.24 7.73 4.58
N ALA A 22 5.40 7.10 3.42
CA ALA A 22 4.81 7.58 2.17
C ALA A 22 3.28 7.59 2.25
N ARG A 23 2.66 8.70 1.85
CA ARG A 23 1.21 8.89 1.79
C ARG A 23 0.74 9.04 0.36
N LEU A 24 -0.26 8.26 0.00
CA LEU A 24 -0.82 8.14 -1.33
C LEU A 24 -2.26 8.63 -1.28
N SER A 25 -2.62 9.48 -2.23
CA SER A 25 -3.99 9.90 -2.46
C SER A 25 -4.25 9.76 -3.95
N THR A 26 -5.46 9.33 -4.28
CA THR A 26 -5.90 9.07 -5.65
C THR A 26 -7.17 9.85 -5.94
N ASP A 27 -7.12 10.69 -6.96
CA ASP A 27 -8.28 11.44 -7.42
C ASP A 27 -9.35 10.53 -8.06
N PRO A 28 -10.60 11.01 -8.20
CA PRO A 28 -11.64 10.29 -8.94
C PRO A 28 -11.18 9.90 -10.35
N GLY A 29 -11.37 8.64 -10.74
CA GLY A 29 -10.96 8.13 -12.05
C GLY A 29 -9.46 7.85 -12.20
N SER A 30 -8.66 8.09 -11.16
CA SER A 30 -7.25 7.69 -11.12
C SER A 30 -7.09 6.28 -10.56
N ARG A 31 -5.90 5.70 -10.78
CA ARG A 31 -5.49 4.41 -10.24
C ARG A 31 -3.99 4.44 -10.02
N THR A 32 -3.54 3.86 -8.92
CA THR A 32 -2.12 3.73 -8.60
C THR A 32 -1.80 2.27 -8.32
N GLU A 33 -0.70 1.79 -8.86
CA GLU A 33 -0.14 0.47 -8.52
C GLU A 33 1.19 0.65 -7.77
N LEU A 34 1.34 -0.11 -6.69
CA LEU A 34 2.53 -0.19 -5.88
C LEU A 34 3.05 -1.62 -5.97
N GLN A 35 4.35 -1.77 -6.13
CA GLN A 35 4.98 -3.08 -6.19
C GLN A 35 6.00 -3.21 -5.06
N THR A 36 5.90 -4.29 -4.31
CA THR A 36 6.89 -4.73 -3.33
C THR A 36 7.53 -6.02 -3.82
N GLY A 37 8.52 -6.55 -3.09
CA GLY A 37 9.13 -7.84 -3.43
C GLY A 37 8.11 -8.99 -3.44
N SER A 38 7.16 -8.97 -2.51
CA SER A 38 6.20 -10.05 -2.28
C SER A 38 4.80 -9.80 -2.83
N ALA A 39 4.45 -8.55 -3.19
CA ALA A 39 3.09 -8.21 -3.58
C ALA A 39 2.99 -7.09 -4.63
N ALA A 40 1.82 -6.97 -5.26
CA ALA A 40 1.38 -5.77 -5.95
C ALA A 40 0.08 -5.27 -5.31
N LEU A 41 0.05 -3.99 -4.93
CA LEU A 41 -1.11 -3.33 -4.37
C LEU A 41 -1.66 -2.32 -5.36
N ARG A 42 -2.97 -2.19 -5.39
CA ARG A 42 -3.66 -1.28 -6.29
C ARG A 42 -4.70 -0.49 -5.54
N LEU A 43 -4.58 0.82 -5.63
CA LEU A 43 -5.55 1.79 -5.15
C LEU A 43 -6.43 2.22 -6.32
N ASP A 44 -7.75 2.08 -6.16
CA ASP A 44 -8.73 2.67 -7.07
C ASP A 44 -8.93 4.16 -6.71
N GLY A 45 -9.58 4.93 -7.57
CA GLY A 45 -9.79 6.36 -7.32
C GLY A 45 -10.59 6.65 -6.05
N ARG A 46 -10.37 7.84 -5.47
CA ARG A 46 -10.88 8.23 -4.14
C ARG A 46 -10.37 7.31 -3.02
N SER A 47 -9.09 7.02 -3.03
CA SER A 47 -8.43 6.27 -1.96
C SER A 47 -7.30 7.07 -1.33
N ASP A 48 -7.23 6.99 0.00
CA ASP A 48 -6.15 7.53 0.82
C ASP A 48 -5.48 6.40 1.59
N ALA A 49 -4.17 6.27 1.41
CA ALA A 49 -3.39 5.21 2.02
C ALA A 49 -2.01 5.71 2.50
N THR A 50 -1.50 5.08 3.54
CA THR A 50 -0.15 5.31 4.06
C THR A 50 0.61 4.00 4.12
N LEU A 51 1.82 3.99 3.57
CA LEU A 51 2.76 2.89 3.76
C LEU A 51 3.38 3.03 5.16
N THR A 52 2.80 2.37 6.15
CA THR A 52 3.15 2.55 7.57
C THR A 52 4.47 1.88 7.90
N LEU A 53 4.71 0.70 7.35
CA LEU A 53 5.98 -0.01 7.46
C LEU A 53 6.29 -0.74 6.15
N LEU A 54 7.45 -0.42 5.58
CA LEU A 54 8.05 -1.16 4.48
C LEU A 54 9.51 -1.45 4.81
N ASP A 55 9.82 -2.72 4.98
CA ASP A 55 11.17 -3.23 5.14
C ASP A 55 11.33 -4.57 4.41
N ASN A 56 12.44 -5.26 4.64
CA ASN A 56 12.76 -6.51 3.95
C ASN A 56 11.82 -7.68 4.32
N GLN A 57 11.04 -7.57 5.40
CA GLN A 57 10.16 -8.64 5.88
C GLN A 57 8.71 -8.19 6.02
N THR A 58 8.44 -6.89 6.04
CA THR A 58 7.12 -6.35 6.33
C THR A 58 6.66 -5.39 5.24
N THR A 59 5.46 -5.62 4.73
CA THR A 59 4.66 -4.63 4.00
C THR A 59 3.40 -4.37 4.80
N GLN A 60 3.28 -3.18 5.38
CA GLN A 60 2.10 -2.74 6.12
C GLN A 60 1.59 -1.43 5.52
N LEU A 61 0.29 -1.39 5.24
CA LEU A 61 -0.37 -0.23 4.68
C LEU A 61 -1.64 0.07 5.49
N ALA A 62 -1.85 1.34 5.82
CA ALA A 62 -3.14 1.81 6.32
C ALA A 62 -3.95 2.40 5.17
N LEU A 63 -5.13 1.86 4.91
CA LEU A 63 -6.14 2.42 4.00
C LEU A 63 -7.20 3.15 4.84
N THR A 64 -7.19 4.47 4.81
CA THR A 64 -8.12 5.29 5.60
C THR A 64 -9.41 5.62 4.85
N GLU A 65 -9.35 5.66 3.52
CA GLU A 65 -10.50 5.87 2.63
C GLU A 65 -10.31 5.09 1.32
N GLY A 66 -11.41 4.67 0.70
CA GLY A 66 -11.43 4.13 -0.66
C GLY A 66 -11.36 2.60 -0.75
N THR A 67 -10.71 2.10 -1.79
CA THR A 67 -10.63 0.66 -2.07
C THR A 67 -9.23 0.28 -2.52
N LEU A 68 -8.76 -0.83 -1.97
CA LEU A 68 -7.51 -1.44 -2.32
C LEU A 68 -7.74 -2.88 -2.77
N SER A 69 -6.94 -3.34 -3.73
CA SER A 69 -6.74 -4.77 -3.97
C SER A 69 -5.26 -5.11 -3.91
N ALA A 70 -4.93 -6.25 -3.34
CA ALA A 70 -3.56 -6.74 -3.22
C ALA A 70 -3.43 -8.14 -3.80
N SER A 71 -2.44 -8.30 -4.69
CA SER A 71 -1.98 -9.59 -5.19
C SER A 71 -0.71 -9.96 -4.43
N VAL A 72 -0.82 -10.82 -3.43
CA VAL A 72 0.31 -11.35 -2.66
C VAL A 72 0.84 -12.59 -3.36
N ARG A 73 2.04 -12.49 -3.94
CA ARG A 73 2.64 -13.54 -4.79
C ARG A 73 3.31 -14.63 -3.96
N SER A 74 3.94 -14.24 -2.85
CA SER A 74 4.63 -15.13 -1.93
C SER A 74 4.66 -14.52 -0.54
N LEU A 75 4.70 -15.38 0.48
CA LEU A 75 5.00 -14.99 1.86
C LEU A 75 6.06 -15.97 2.37
N ALA A 76 7.31 -15.51 2.50
CA ALA A 76 8.36 -16.30 3.10
C ALA A 76 8.12 -16.47 4.61
N ALA A 77 8.84 -17.42 5.23
CA ALA A 77 8.74 -17.63 6.67
C ALA A 77 9.15 -16.35 7.43
N GLY A 78 8.21 -15.81 8.22
CA GLY A 78 8.40 -14.56 8.97
C GLY A 78 8.13 -13.29 8.19
N GLU A 79 7.76 -13.36 6.90
CA GLU A 79 7.24 -12.19 6.19
C GLU A 79 5.83 -11.85 6.65
N ARG A 80 5.52 -10.55 6.72
CA ARG A 80 4.23 -10.01 7.09
C ARG A 80 3.71 -9.09 6.00
N PHE A 81 2.49 -9.36 5.56
CA PHE A 81 1.73 -8.46 4.70
C PHE A 81 0.42 -8.11 5.38
N GLU A 82 0.18 -6.82 5.62
CA GLU A 82 -0.93 -6.33 6.40
C GLU A 82 -1.56 -5.08 5.78
N ILE A 83 -2.89 -5.05 5.79
CA ILE A 83 -3.71 -3.89 5.40
C ILE A 83 -4.57 -3.50 6.59
N ASP A 84 -4.27 -2.36 7.18
CA ASP A 84 -5.08 -1.76 8.23
C ASP A 84 -6.17 -0.89 7.61
N THR A 85 -7.40 -1.04 8.09
CA THR A 85 -8.53 -0.16 7.79
C THR A 85 -9.12 0.37 9.10
N PRO A 86 -10.01 1.38 9.08
CA PRO A 86 -10.59 1.90 10.32
C PRO A 86 -11.33 0.86 11.18
N ASN A 87 -11.86 -0.20 10.56
CA ASN A 87 -12.72 -1.18 11.23
C ASN A 87 -12.09 -2.57 11.36
N LEU A 88 -11.03 -2.87 10.60
CA LEU A 88 -10.41 -4.20 10.56
C LEU A 88 -8.97 -4.13 10.06
N ALA A 89 -8.12 -5.01 10.59
CA ALA A 89 -6.82 -5.33 10.00
C ALA A 89 -6.90 -6.67 9.24
N LEU A 90 -6.46 -6.67 7.99
CA LEU A 90 -6.28 -7.88 7.19
C LEU A 90 -4.81 -8.27 7.22
N VAL A 91 -4.52 -9.50 7.64
CA VAL A 91 -3.18 -10.08 7.59
C VAL A 91 -3.20 -11.24 6.62
N ALA A 92 -2.40 -11.16 5.55
CA ALA A 92 -2.28 -12.25 4.61
C ALA A 92 -1.44 -13.38 5.25
N THR A 93 -1.96 -14.60 5.20
CA THR A 93 -1.29 -15.81 5.73
C THR A 93 -0.87 -16.78 4.62
N THR A 94 -1.30 -16.52 3.39
CA THR A 94 -0.98 -17.31 2.19
C THR A 94 -0.82 -16.37 0.99
N SER A 95 -0.30 -16.86 -0.13
CA SER A 95 -0.37 -16.12 -1.38
C SER A 95 -1.82 -16.09 -1.90
N GLY A 96 -2.20 -15.00 -2.58
CA GLY A 96 -3.55 -14.83 -3.10
C GLY A 96 -3.92 -13.39 -3.39
N GLU A 97 -5.18 -13.21 -3.81
CA GLU A 97 -5.80 -11.90 -4.02
C GLU A 97 -6.63 -11.50 -2.78
N TYR A 98 -6.45 -10.26 -2.34
CA TYR A 98 -7.14 -9.67 -1.21
C TYR A 98 -7.83 -8.36 -1.65
N ARG A 99 -9.05 -8.10 -1.17
CA ARG A 99 -9.84 -6.90 -1.46
C ARG A 99 -10.71 -6.54 -0.26
#